data_AF-B6GDN0-F1
#
_entry.id   AF-B6GDN0-F1
#
_cell.length_a   1.000
_cell.length_b   1.000
_cell.length_c   1.000
_cell.angle_alpha   90.00
_cell.angle_beta   90.00
_cell.angle_gamma   90.00
#
_symmetry.space_group_name_H-M   'P 1'
#
loop_
_entity.id
_entity.type
_entity.pdbx_description
1 polymer ?
#
loop_
_entity_poly.entity_id
_entity_poly.type
_entity_poly.pdbx_seq_one_letter_code
_entity_poly.pdbx_strand_id
1 'polypeptide(L)'
;MILDITAPDLAVLIGRHGRTLESLQTLVSLLVSRKLGFRYPVSIDVEGYKGRRHDKVIGMAKSAAARAVAQGRTVNLPPMSAYERRLVHIALRDDDRIDTHSEGVDPERRVVITLR
;
A
#
# COMPACT_ATOMS: atom_id res chain seq x y z
N MET A 1 19.67 -0.89 -3.84
CA MET A 1 19.61 -1.45 -5.20
C MET A 1 18.15 -1.76 -5.55
N ILE A 2 17.68 -1.37 -6.74
CA ILE A 2 16.36 -1.78 -7.25
C ILE A 2 16.59 -2.89 -8.28
N LEU A 3 15.89 -4.00 -8.12
CA LEU A 3 15.85 -5.10 -9.05
C LEU A 3 14.52 -4.99 -9.81
N ASP A 4 14.58 -4.54 -11.05
CA ASP A 4 13.41 -4.43 -11.92
C ASP A 4 13.25 -5.74 -12.70
N ILE A 5 12.07 -6.35 -12.61
CA ILE A 5 11.76 -7.62 -13.26
C ILE A 5 10.79 -7.36 -14.41
N THR A 6 11.21 -7.73 -15.62
CA THR A 6 10.44 -7.60 -16.86
C THR A 6 10.35 -8.95 -17.58
N ALA A 7 9.14 -9.44 -17.88
CA ALA A 7 8.89 -10.70 -18.57
C ALA A 7 7.44 -10.75 -19.08
N PRO A 8 7.10 -11.63 -20.04
CA PRO A 8 5.80 -11.64 -20.70
C PRO A 8 4.58 -11.99 -19.82
N ASP A 9 4.79 -12.55 -18.63
CA ASP A 9 3.71 -12.90 -17.69
C ASP A 9 4.18 -12.79 -16.23
N LEU A 10 4.11 -11.57 -15.69
CA LEU A 10 4.52 -11.26 -14.32
C LEU A 10 3.34 -10.97 -13.38
N ALA A 11 2.10 -11.07 -13.86
CA ALA A 11 0.91 -10.81 -13.05
C ALA A 11 0.85 -11.72 -11.81
N VAL A 12 1.32 -12.97 -11.95
CA VAL A 12 1.44 -13.93 -10.85
C VAL A 12 2.42 -13.48 -9.77
N LEU A 13 3.52 -12.82 -10.15
CA LEU A 13 4.53 -12.32 -9.19
C LEU A 13 4.02 -11.11 -8.40
N ILE A 14 3.11 -10.33 -8.98
CA ILE A 14 2.43 -9.25 -8.25
C ILE A 14 1.46 -9.88 -7.23
N GLY A 15 0.59 -10.77 -7.70
CA GLY A 15 -0.46 -11.37 -6.89
C GLY A 15 -1.52 -10.38 -6.41
N ARG A 16 -2.45 -10.84 -5.57
CA ARG A 16 -3.56 -10.01 -5.10
C ARG A 16 -3.04 -8.83 -4.27
N HIS A 17 -3.31 -7.60 -4.74
CA HIS A 17 -2.86 -6.35 -4.13
C HIS A 17 -1.34 -6.25 -3.89
N GLY A 18 -0.51 -7.03 -4.60
CA GLY A 18 0.95 -6.98 -4.44
C GLY A 18 1.51 -7.88 -3.34
N ARG A 19 0.67 -8.69 -2.67
CA ARG A 19 1.11 -9.55 -1.55
C ARG A 19 2.17 -10.56 -1.96
N THR A 20 2.12 -11.09 -3.18
CA THR A 20 3.13 -12.03 -3.68
C THR A 20 4.45 -11.31 -3.88
N LEU A 21 4.44 -10.10 -4.45
CA LEU A 21 5.64 -9.29 -4.64
C LEU A 21 6.28 -8.91 -3.30
N GLU A 22 5.48 -8.56 -2.30
CA GLU A 22 5.96 -8.27 -0.94
C GLU A 22 6.57 -9.51 -0.26
N SER A 23 5.98 -10.68 -0.47
CA SER A 23 6.52 -11.95 0.03
C SER A 23 7.85 -12.28 -0.64
N LEU A 24 7.92 -12.14 -1.97
CA LEU A 24 9.15 -12.34 -2.76
C LEU A 24 10.25 -11.37 -2.32
N GLN A 25 9.92 -10.08 -2.17
CA GLN A 25 10.80 -9.04 -1.64
C GLN A 25 11.41 -9.45 -0.29
N THR A 26 10.59 -10.00 0.60
CA THR A 26 11.03 -10.42 1.95
C THR A 26 12.01 -11.59 1.86
N LEU A 27 11.68 -12.62 1.09
CA LEU A 27 12.54 -13.79 0.91
C LEU A 27 13.89 -13.42 0.30
N VAL A 28 13.89 -12.62 -0.76
CA VAL A 28 15.13 -12.17 -1.42
C VAL A 28 15.97 -11.30 -0.49
N SER A 29 15.37 -10.37 0.25
CA SER A 29 16.09 -9.57 1.25
C SER A 29 16.77 -10.43 2.30
N LEU A 30 16.11 -11.49 2.79
CA LEU A 30 16.67 -12.43 3.76
C LEU A 30 17.83 -13.24 3.16
N LEU A 31 17.66 -13.77 1.95
CA LEU A 31 18.69 -14.54 1.25
C LEU A 31 19.95 -13.70 0.99
N VAL A 32 19.77 -12.48 0.50
CA VAL A 32 20.88 -11.54 0.25
C VAL A 32 21.59 -11.18 1.54
N SER A 33 20.83 -10.85 2.60
CA SER A 33 21.43 -10.51 3.90
C SER A 33 22.22 -11.67 4.48
N ARG A 34 21.70 -12.90 4.38
CA ARG A 34 22.40 -14.11 4.82
C ARG A 34 23.69 -14.35 4.03
N LYS A 35 23.66 -14.16 2.71
CA LYS A 35 24.83 -14.38 1.84
C LYS A 35 25.93 -13.34 2.05
N LEU A 36 25.55 -12.10 2.34
CA LEU A 36 26.51 -10.99 2.54
C LEU A 36 26.99 -10.85 3.99
N GLY A 37 26.29 -11.43 4.96
CA GLY A 37 26.61 -11.30 6.39
C GLY A 37 26.19 -9.97 7.02
N PHE A 38 25.53 -9.08 6.25
CA PHE A 38 24.97 -7.82 6.73
C PHE A 38 23.70 -7.48 5.95
N ARG A 39 22.86 -6.58 6.50
CA ARG A 39 21.63 -6.16 5.86
C ARG A 39 21.96 -5.27 4.65
N TYR A 40 21.64 -5.74 3.45
CA TYR A 40 21.76 -4.95 2.23
C TYR A 40 20.38 -4.55 1.69
N PRO A 41 20.11 -3.26 1.42
CA PRO A 41 18.80 -2.79 0.96
C PRO A 41 18.56 -3.16 -0.52
N VAL A 42 17.76 -4.20 -0.72
CA VAL A 42 17.25 -4.63 -2.03
C VAL A 42 15.77 -4.27 -2.12
N SER A 43 15.34 -3.70 -3.25
CA SER A 43 13.92 -3.53 -3.57
C SER A 43 13.61 -4.23 -4.89
N ILE A 44 12.58 -5.09 -4.91
CA ILE A 44 12.09 -5.73 -6.13
C ILE A 44 10.91 -4.91 -6.65
N ASP A 45 10.92 -4.54 -7.92
CA ASP A 45 9.77 -3.97 -8.60
C ASP A 45 9.44 -4.82 -9.83
N VAL A 46 8.16 -4.83 -10.19
CA VAL A 46 7.64 -5.60 -11.32
C VAL A 46 6.97 -4.61 -12.24
N GLU A 47 7.66 -4.26 -13.33
CA GLU A 47 7.18 -3.31 -14.34
C GLU A 47 6.67 -1.99 -13.75
N GLY A 48 7.25 -1.47 -12.65
CA GLY A 48 6.77 -0.24 -12.00
C GLY A 48 5.46 -0.38 -11.19
N TYR A 49 5.05 -1.61 -10.83
CA TYR A 49 3.83 -1.87 -10.07
C TYR A 49 3.79 -1.08 -8.75
N LYS A 50 4.92 -0.96 -8.04
CA LYS A 50 4.96 -0.26 -6.74
C LYS A 50 4.54 1.21 -6.87
N GLY A 51 5.01 1.91 -7.91
CA GLY A 51 4.62 3.28 -8.21
C GLY A 51 3.14 3.40 -8.58
N ARG A 52 2.68 2.58 -9.53
CA ARG A 52 1.25 2.57 -9.91
C ARG A 52 0.32 2.27 -8.74
N ARG A 53 0.72 1.35 -7.85
CA ARG A 53 -0.05 0.99 -6.67
C ARG A 53 -0.11 2.13 -5.66
N HIS A 54 1.02 2.80 -5.42
CA HIS A 54 1.10 3.98 -4.56
C HIS A 54 0.10 5.06 -5.01
N ASP A 55 0.15 5.44 -6.30
CA ASP A 55 -0.70 6.50 -6.83
C ASP A 55 -2.18 6.12 -6.80
N LYS A 56 -2.49 4.84 -7.08
CA LYS A 56 -3.86 4.31 -6.98
C LYS A 56 -4.42 4.39 -5.56
N VAL A 57 -3.61 4.11 -4.54
CA VAL A 57 -4.03 4.19 -3.13
C VAL A 57 -4.31 5.64 -2.74
N ILE A 58 -3.45 6.58 -3.13
CA ILE A 58 -3.65 8.01 -2.88
C ILE A 58 -4.90 8.53 -3.60
N GLY A 59 -5.08 8.18 -4.88
CA GLY A 59 -6.26 8.58 -5.65
C GLY A 59 -7.56 8.05 -5.05
N MET A 60 -7.55 6.80 -4.59
CA MET A 60 -8.68 6.18 -3.89
C MET A 60 -9.00 6.90 -2.58
N ALA A 61 -7.98 7.25 -1.78
CA ALA A 61 -8.13 7.98 -0.53
C ALA A 61 -8.79 9.35 -0.75
N LYS A 62 -8.26 10.15 -1.69
CA LYS A 62 -8.80 11.47 -2.02
C LYS A 62 -10.25 11.40 -2.52
N SER A 63 -10.55 10.43 -3.38
CA SER A 63 -11.91 10.19 -3.86
C SER A 63 -12.87 9.78 -2.72
N ALA A 64 -12.40 8.98 -1.77
CA ALA A 64 -13.20 8.56 -0.63
C ALA A 64 -13.46 9.71 0.35
N ALA A 65 -12.45 10.55 0.63
CA ALA A 65 -12.61 11.74 1.45
C ALA A 65 -13.62 12.73 0.84
N ALA A 66 -13.51 13.00 -0.47
CA ALA A 66 -14.47 13.85 -1.17
C ALA A 66 -15.91 13.31 -1.08
N ARG A 67 -16.10 12.00 -1.18
CA ARG A 67 -17.42 11.37 -0.98
C ARG A 67 -17.91 11.49 0.46
N ALA A 68 -17.03 11.32 1.46
CA ALA A 68 -17.40 11.44 2.86
C ALA A 68 -17.97 12.85 3.16
N VAL A 69 -17.26 13.88 2.69
CA VAL A 69 -17.68 15.30 2.81
C VAL A 69 -18.97 15.55 2.06
N ALA A 70 -19.07 15.14 0.79
CA ALA A 70 -20.26 15.40 -0.03
C ALA A 70 -21.53 14.70 0.50
N GLN A 71 -21.38 13.54 1.14
CA GLN A 71 -22.51 12.73 1.61
C GLN A 71 -22.80 12.90 3.10
N GLY A 72 -21.98 13.64 3.85
CA GLY A 72 -22.20 13.80 5.28
C GLY A 72 -21.99 12.51 6.08
N ARG A 73 -21.25 11.52 5.57
CA ARG A 73 -21.17 10.17 6.20
C ARG A 73 -19.80 9.53 6.12
N THR A 74 -19.56 8.63 7.06
CA THR A 74 -18.36 7.78 7.14
C THR A 74 -18.16 6.93 5.88
N VAL A 75 -16.92 6.80 5.42
CA VAL A 75 -16.53 5.95 4.28
C VAL A 75 -15.44 4.98 4.71
N ASN A 76 -15.70 3.69 4.48
CA ASN A 76 -14.73 2.62 4.74
C ASN A 76 -13.96 2.30 3.47
N LEU A 77 -12.63 2.32 3.53
CA LEU A 77 -11.78 1.86 2.44
C LEU A 77 -11.67 0.33 2.43
N PRO A 78 -11.28 -0.28 1.29
CA PRO A 78 -10.93 -1.70 1.25
C PRO A 78 -9.77 -2.05 2.21
N PRO A 79 -9.68 -3.29 2.72
CA PRO A 79 -8.52 -3.74 3.48
C PRO A 79 -7.21 -3.55 2.73
N MET A 80 -6.16 -3.14 3.44
CA MET A 80 -4.86 -2.82 2.84
C MET A 80 -3.72 -2.98 3.84
N SER A 81 -2.50 -3.12 3.34
CA SER A 81 -1.28 -3.30 4.16
C SER A 81 -1.05 -2.11 5.10
N ALA A 82 -0.28 -2.32 6.17
CA ALA A 82 0.09 -1.24 7.09
C ALA A 82 0.78 -0.05 6.37
N TYR A 83 1.58 -0.34 5.36
CA TYR A 83 2.21 0.69 4.51
C TYR A 83 1.16 1.51 3.76
N GLU A 84 0.21 0.86 3.10
CA GLU A 84 -0.86 1.55 2.35
C GLU A 84 -1.77 2.35 3.29
N ARG A 85 -2.10 1.83 4.48
CA ARG A 85 -2.87 2.58 5.49
C ARG A 85 -2.13 3.85 5.89
N ARG A 86 -0.82 3.77 6.11
CA ARG A 86 0.03 4.95 6.39
C ARG A 86 -0.01 5.95 5.23
N LEU A 87 0.05 5.49 3.98
CA LEU A 87 -0.07 6.38 2.81
C LEU A 87 -1.41 7.13 2.81
N VAL A 88 -2.51 6.44 3.11
CA VAL A 88 -3.84 7.08 3.22
C VAL A 88 -3.84 8.16 4.30
N HIS A 89 -3.36 7.84 5.51
CA HIS A 89 -3.29 8.78 6.63
C HIS A 89 -2.46 10.02 6.27
N ILE A 90 -1.30 9.85 5.62
CA ILE A 90 -0.45 10.96 5.20
C ILE A 90 -1.14 11.78 4.10
N ALA A 91 -1.73 11.11 3.10
CA ALA A 91 -2.35 11.78 1.96
C ALA A 91 -3.55 12.64 2.32
N LEU A 92 -4.20 12.35 3.45
CA LEU A 92 -5.40 13.04 3.94
C LEU A 92 -5.14 13.88 5.20
N ARG A 93 -3.90 13.95 5.68
CA ARG A 93 -3.54 14.60 6.95
C ARG A 93 -3.96 16.07 7.03
N ASP A 94 -3.81 16.79 5.93
CA ASP A 94 -4.00 18.24 5.87
C ASP A 94 -5.44 18.64 5.44
N ASP A 95 -6.37 17.68 5.36
CA ASP A 95 -7.79 17.98 5.10
C ASP A 95 -8.53 18.24 6.41
N ASP A 96 -8.88 19.50 6.66
CA ASP A 96 -9.50 19.92 7.93
C ASP A 96 -10.96 19.48 8.12
N ARG A 97 -11.56 18.84 7.12
CA ARG A 97 -12.98 18.44 7.15
C ARG A 97 -13.18 17.00 7.61
N ILE A 98 -12.11 16.22 7.68
CA ILE A 98 -12.17 14.77 7.88
C ILE A 98 -11.12 14.29 8.88
N ASP A 99 -11.39 13.14 9.49
CA ASP A 99 -10.42 12.37 10.25
C ASP A 99 -10.26 10.97 9.67
N THR A 100 -9.14 10.34 10.00
CA THR A 100 -8.83 8.98 9.53
C THR A 100 -8.30 8.11 10.67
N HIS A 101 -8.82 6.90 10.78
CA HIS A 101 -8.31 5.90 11.72
C HIS A 101 -8.34 4.49 11.09
N SER A 102 -7.55 3.58 11.63
CA SER A 102 -7.48 2.19 11.14
C SER A 102 -8.33 1.27 12.03
N GLU A 103 -9.25 0.52 11.45
CA GLU A 103 -10.12 -0.45 12.14
C GLU A 103 -9.93 -1.88 11.61
N GLY A 104 -10.19 -2.86 12.48
CA GLY A 104 -10.07 -4.29 12.19
C GLY A 104 -8.69 -4.87 12.52
N VAL A 105 -8.50 -6.14 12.15
CA VAL A 105 -7.26 -6.91 12.36
C VAL A 105 -6.72 -7.35 11.00
N ASP A 106 -5.40 -7.35 10.82
CA ASP A 106 -4.80 -7.82 9.58
C ASP A 106 -5.21 -9.29 9.33
N PRO A 107 -5.60 -9.67 8.10
CA PRO A 107 -5.46 -8.94 6.84
C PRO A 107 -6.66 -8.06 6.45
N GLU A 108 -7.72 -8.02 7.26
CA GLU A 108 -8.96 -7.27 6.99
C GLU A 108 -8.94 -5.82 7.50
N ARG A 109 -7.81 -5.42 8.09
CA ARG A 109 -7.61 -4.08 8.63
C ARG A 109 -7.65 -3.03 7.53
N ARG A 110 -8.42 -1.96 7.77
CA ARG A 110 -8.73 -0.91 6.79
C ARG A 110 -8.71 0.48 7.40
N VAL A 111 -8.63 1.50 6.56
CA VAL A 111 -8.82 2.90 6.99
C VAL A 111 -10.28 3.28 6.88
N VAL A 112 -10.77 3.94 7.92
CA VAL A 112 -12.09 4.56 8.00
C VAL A 112 -11.88 6.07 7.93
N ILE A 113 -12.69 6.74 7.12
CA ILE A 113 -12.70 8.20 6.97
C ILE A 113 -14.00 8.72 7.57
N THR A 114 -13.89 9.59 8.56
CA THR A 114 -15.02 10.24 9.24
C THR A 114 -15.00 11.74 8.99
N LEU A 115 -16.13 12.41 9.21
CA LEU A 115 -16.16 13.87 9.26
C LEU A 115 -15.65 14.35 10.61
N ARG A 116 -15.06 15.55 10.61
CA ARG A 116 -14.76 16.31 11.83
C ARG A 116 -15.99 17.06 12.32
#